data_AF-A0A9D5JZV9-F1
#
_entry.id   AF-A0A9D5JZV9-F1
#
_cell.length_a   1.000
_cell.length_b   1.000
_cell.length_c   1.000
_cell.angle_alpha   90.00
_cell.angle_beta   90.00
_cell.angle_gamma   90.00
#
_symmetry.space_group_name_H-M   'P 1'
#
loop_
_entity.id
_entity.type
_entity.pdbx_description
1 polymer ?
#
loop_
_entity_poly.entity_id
_entity_poly.type
_entity_poly.pdbx_seq_one_letter_code
_entity_poly.pdbx_strand_id
1 'polypeptide(L)'
;MALLNQNELRQDLQLIEENIKKLEKQYMDFIDGVTSVEPKALRARTEALVRKWWGKPVANTRLRFQLQNIVQRYNAYKEKWDRLLRIKIKAEKEEMF
;
A
#
# COMPACT_ATOMS: atom_id res chain seq x y z
N MET A 1 -31.27 1.66 1.82
CA MET A 1 -30.09 2.27 1.18
C MET A 1 -28.78 1.84 1.87
N ALA A 2 -28.41 0.54 1.85
CA ALA A 2 -27.19 0.03 2.52
C ALA A 2 -26.40 -1.00 1.69
N LEU A 3 -26.82 -1.30 0.46
CA LEU A 3 -26.25 -2.37 -0.36
C LEU A 3 -25.10 -1.90 -1.27
N LEU A 4 -25.02 -0.62 -1.63
CA LEU A 4 -23.95 -0.10 -2.49
C LEU A 4 -22.55 -0.23 -1.86
N ASN A 5 -22.44 0.05 -0.55
CA ASN A 5 -21.15 0.07 0.14
C ASN A 5 -20.41 -1.28 0.15
N GLN A 6 -21.10 -2.42 0.04
CA GLN A 6 -20.44 -3.74 0.10
C GLN A 6 -19.75 -4.12 -1.22
N ASN A 7 -20.38 -3.80 -2.36
CA ASN A 7 -19.78 -4.06 -3.66
C ASN A 7 -18.61 -3.11 -3.92
N GLU A 8 -18.76 -1.83 -3.58
CA GLU A 8 -17.67 -0.86 -3.64
C GLU A 8 -16.51 -1.26 -2.74
N LEU A 9 -16.78 -1.71 -1.50
CA LEU A 9 -15.75 -2.22 -0.60
C LEU A 9 -15.00 -3.40 -1.23
N ARG A 10 -15.70 -4.37 -1.82
CA ARG A 10 -15.07 -5.52 -2.48
C ARG A 10 -14.13 -5.11 -3.61
N GLN A 11 -14.58 -4.19 -4.46
CA GLN A 11 -13.78 -3.67 -5.58
C GLN A 11 -12.55 -2.91 -5.07
N ASP A 12 -12.74 -2.04 -4.07
CA ASP A 12 -11.66 -1.28 -3.47
C ASP A 12 -10.65 -2.19 -2.76
N LEU A 13 -11.10 -3.27 -2.09
CA LEU A 13 -10.20 -4.26 -1.49
C LEU A 13 -9.35 -4.98 -2.54
N GLN A 14 -9.94 -5.39 -3.66
CA GLN A 14 -9.18 -5.98 -4.78
C GLN A 14 -8.17 -4.99 -5.34
N LEU A 15 -8.58 -3.74 -5.55
CA LEU A 15 -7.71 -2.68 -6.05
C LEU A 15 -6.54 -2.39 -5.09
N ILE A 16 -6.77 -2.41 -3.78
CA ILE A 16 -5.71 -2.25 -2.78
C ILE A 16 -4.70 -3.41 -2.90
N GLU A 17 -5.16 -4.66 -3.03
CA GLU A 17 -4.25 -5.80 -3.19
C GLU A 17 -3.42 -5.73 -4.48
N GLU A 18 -4.04 -5.34 -5.59
CA GLU A 18 -3.32 -5.14 -6.86
C GLU A 18 -2.30 -4.01 -6.75
N ASN A 19 -2.66 -2.90 -6.10
CA ASN A 19 -1.75 -1.79 -5.88
C ASN A 19 -0.59 -2.19 -4.98
N ILE A 20 -0.80 -3.00 -3.94
CA ILE A 20 0.28 -3.53 -3.09
C ILE A 20 1.28 -4.33 -3.93
N LYS A 21 0.80 -5.24 -4.80
CA LYS A 21 1.69 -6.02 -5.69
C LYS A 21 2.49 -5.12 -6.64
N LYS A 22 1.83 -4.11 -7.23
CA LYS A 22 2.49 -3.12 -8.10
C LYS A 22 3.53 -2.29 -7.33
N LEU A 23 3.19 -1.85 -6.12
CA LEU A 23 4.10 -1.10 -5.26
C LEU A 23 5.31 -1.93 -4.86
N GLU A 24 5.13 -3.20 -4.52
CA GLU A 24 6.25 -4.07 -4.18
C GLU A 24 7.25 -4.16 -5.34
N LYS A 25 6.76 -4.39 -6.56
CA LYS A 25 7.61 -4.41 -7.75
C LYS A 25 8.29 -3.07 -8.00
N GLN A 26 7.55 -1.96 -8.00
CA GLN A 26 8.10 -0.63 -8.27
C GLN A 26 9.11 -0.19 -7.21
N TYR A 27 8.91 -0.54 -5.94
CA TYR A 27 9.89 -0.28 -4.90
C TYR A 27 11.14 -1.12 -5.08
N MET A 28 11.03 -2.41 -5.45
CA MET A 28 12.20 -3.22 -5.80
C MET A 28 12.97 -2.61 -6.97
N ASP A 29 12.30 -2.30 -8.07
CA ASP A 29 12.92 -1.66 -9.25
C ASP A 29 13.60 -0.33 -8.87
N PHE A 30 13.02 0.45 -7.95
CA PHE A 30 13.61 1.69 -7.46
C PHE A 30 14.84 1.45 -6.59
N ILE A 31 14.81 0.46 -5.71
CA ILE A 31 15.93 0.14 -4.80
C ILE A 31 17.10 -0.43 -5.59
N ASP A 32 16.82 -1.29 -6.56
CA ASP A 32 17.81 -1.91 -7.45
C ASP A 32 18.39 -0.92 -8.48
N GLY A 33 17.89 0.33 -8.50
CA GLY A 33 18.35 1.38 -9.41
C GLY A 33 17.85 1.23 -10.85
N VAL A 34 16.96 0.27 -11.12
CA VAL A 34 16.30 0.08 -12.43
C VAL A 34 15.41 1.27 -12.77
N THR A 35 14.78 1.88 -11.76
CA THR A 35 14.04 3.13 -11.93
C THR A 35 14.52 4.20 -10.94
N SER A 36 14.66 5.45 -11.42
CA SER A 36 15.03 6.58 -10.57
C SER A 36 13.83 7.24 -9.87
N VAL A 37 12.61 6.80 -10.16
CA VAL A 37 11.39 7.43 -9.65
C VAL A 37 10.74 6.58 -8.56
N GLU A 38 10.61 7.14 -7.36
CA GLU A 38 9.90 6.48 -6.27
C GLU A 38 8.39 6.43 -6.58
N PRO A 39 7.69 5.29 -6.33
CA PRO A 39 6.27 5.13 -6.62
C PRO A 39 5.33 5.82 -5.60
N LYS A 40 5.62 7.07 -5.24
CA LYS A 40 4.88 7.87 -4.26
C LYS A 40 3.41 8.07 -4.64
N ALA A 41 3.12 8.28 -5.92
CA ALA A 41 1.76 8.52 -6.40
C ALA A 41 0.85 7.30 -6.19
N LEU A 42 1.34 6.10 -6.53
CA LEU A 42 0.61 4.86 -6.32
C LEU A 42 0.44 4.55 -4.83
N ARG A 43 1.47 4.83 -4.02
CA ARG A 43 1.42 4.67 -2.56
C ARG A 43 0.36 5.58 -1.94
N ALA A 44 0.34 6.86 -2.31
CA ALA A 44 -0.65 7.83 -1.83
C ALA A 44 -2.09 7.43 -2.21
N ARG A 45 -2.31 6.98 -3.45
CA ARG A 45 -3.62 6.48 -3.90
C ARG A 45 -4.08 5.27 -3.10
N THR A 46 -3.18 4.32 -2.85
CA THR A 46 -3.48 3.11 -2.06
C THR A 46 -3.80 3.47 -0.61
N GLU A 47 -3.03 4.38 -0.01
CA GLU A 47 -3.28 4.84 1.35
C GLU A 47 -4.62 5.58 1.49
N ALA A 48 -5.02 6.35 0.47
CA ALA A 48 -6.34 6.99 0.43
C ALA A 48 -7.47 5.97 0.41
N LEU A 49 -7.35 4.87 -0.36
CA LEU A 49 -8.33 3.78 -0.38
C LEU A 49 -8.40 3.05 0.96
N VAL A 50 -7.25 2.75 1.57
CA VAL A 50 -7.20 2.14 2.90
C VAL A 50 -7.87 3.04 3.93
N ARG A 51 -7.56 4.34 3.94
CA ARG A 51 -8.18 5.33 4.85
C ARG A 51 -9.68 5.51 4.59
N LYS A 52 -10.14 5.43 3.33
CA LYS A 52 -11.57 5.53 2.97
C LYS A 52 -12.42 4.48 3.68
N TRP A 53 -11.87 3.28 3.91
CA TRP A 53 -12.60 2.17 4.54
C TRP A 53 -12.22 1.94 6.00
N TRP A 54 -11.06 2.44 6.42
CA TRP A 54 -10.64 2.36 7.82
C TRP A 54 -11.62 3.11 8.72
N GLY A 55 -12.11 2.44 9.77
CA GLY A 55 -13.06 3.00 10.73
C GLY A 55 -14.52 3.03 10.26
N LYS A 56 -14.84 2.64 9.01
CA LYS A 56 -16.23 2.52 8.57
C LYS A 56 -16.88 1.23 9.10
N PRO A 57 -18.14 1.29 9.58
CA PRO A 57 -18.86 0.09 9.97
C PRO A 57 -19.15 -0.78 8.74
N VAL A 58 -18.63 -2.00 8.73
CA VAL A 58 -18.86 -2.99 7.68
C VAL A 58 -19.81 -4.05 8.22
N ALA A 59 -21.04 -4.09 7.70
CA ALA A 59 -22.06 -5.04 8.13
C ALA A 59 -21.68 -6.52 7.85
N ASN A 60 -20.91 -6.77 6.80
CA ASN A 60 -20.47 -8.11 6.43
C ASN A 60 -19.17 -8.47 7.17
N THR A 61 -19.27 -9.37 8.14
CA THR A 61 -18.15 -9.85 8.95
C THR A 61 -16.98 -10.38 8.11
N ARG A 62 -17.25 -11.12 7.02
CA ARG A 62 -16.20 -11.63 6.13
C ARG A 62 -15.43 -10.50 5.46
N LEU A 63 -16.13 -9.49 4.94
CA LEU A 63 -15.49 -8.33 4.30
C LEU A 63 -14.70 -7.50 5.31
N ARG A 64 -15.20 -7.38 6.55
CA ARG A 64 -14.48 -6.71 7.64
C ARG A 64 -13.15 -7.40 7.94
N PHE A 65 -13.15 -8.74 8.05
CA PHE A 65 -11.91 -9.50 8.26
C PHE A 65 -10.95 -9.37 7.08
N GLN A 66 -11.45 -9.40 5.83
CA GLN A 66 -10.63 -9.18 4.65
C GLN A 66 -9.99 -7.79 4.65
N LEU A 67 -10.77 -6.73 4.93
CA LEU A 67 -10.25 -5.37 5.07
C LEU A 67 -9.16 -5.29 6.13
N GLN A 68 -9.40 -5.85 7.32
CA GLN A 68 -8.43 -5.84 8.41
C GLN A 68 -7.13 -6.56 8.02
N ASN A 69 -7.22 -7.70 7.34
CA ASN A 69 -6.05 -8.44 6.86
C ASN A 69 -5.27 -7.62 5.82
N ILE A 70 -5.96 -7.05 4.83
CA ILE A 70 -5.35 -6.22 3.78
C ILE A 70 -4.66 -4.98 4.40
N VAL A 71 -5.29 -4.32 5.36
CA VAL A 71 -4.69 -3.17 6.07
C VAL A 71 -3.42 -3.58 6.81
N GLN A 72 -3.45 -4.70 7.54
CA GLN A 72 -2.26 -5.19 8.25
C GLN A 72 -1.12 -5.52 7.29
N ARG A 73 -1.42 -6.20 6.18
CA ARG A 73 -0.43 -6.49 5.13
C ARG A 73 0.13 -5.20 4.54
N TYR A 74 -0.73 -4.24 4.19
CA TYR A 74 -0.30 -2.94 3.68
C TYR A 74 0.66 -2.22 4.63
N ASN A 75 0.34 -2.20 5.93
CA ASN A 75 1.21 -1.58 6.93
C ASN A 75 2.58 -2.27 7.01
N ALA A 76 2.63 -3.60 7.01
CA ALA A 76 3.89 -4.33 6.99
C ALA A 76 4.74 -4.03 5.74
N TYR A 77 4.11 -3.93 4.56
CA TYR A 77 4.81 -3.52 3.35
C TYR A 77 5.30 -2.08 3.41
N LYS A 78 4.50 -1.17 3.97
CA LYS A 78 4.86 0.24 4.18
C LYS A 78 6.14 0.34 5.03
N GLU A 79 6.20 -0.38 6.14
CA GLU A 79 7.38 -0.43 7.02
C GLU A 79 8.60 -1.02 6.30
N LYS A 80 8.41 -2.09 5.52
CA LYS A 80 9.46 -2.69 4.67
C LYS A 80 10.02 -1.65 3.70
N TRP A 81 9.17 -0.95 2.95
CA TRP A 81 9.62 0.06 1.98
C TRP A 81 10.32 1.23 2.67
N ASP A 82 9.78 1.74 3.79
CA ASP A 82 10.40 2.83 4.53
C ASP A 82 11.79 2.46 5.05
N ARG A 83 11.99 1.21 5.50
CA ARG A 83 13.32 0.71 5.87
C ARG A 83 14.27 0.68 4.69
N LEU A 84 13.83 0.16 3.54
CA LEU A 84 14.66 0.05 2.34
C LEU A 84 15.05 1.43 1.78
N LEU A 85 14.12 2.38 1.75
CA LEU A 85 14.38 3.75 1.35
C LEU A 85 15.44 4.41 2.23
N ARG A 86 15.37 4.21 3.56
CA ARG A 86 16.38 4.74 4.49
C ARG A 86 17.76 4.16 4.24
N ILE A 87 17.86 2.86 3.94
CA ILE A 87 19.12 2.20 3.61
C ILE A 87 19.70 2.79 2.34
N LYS A 88 18.89 2.94 1.29
CA LYS A 88 19.31 3.55 0.02
C LYS A 88 19.80 4.99 0.21
N ILE A 89 19.03 5.83 0.89
CA ILE A 89 19.41 7.23 1.19
C ILE A 89 20.72 7.30 1.99
N LYS A 90 20.96 6.35 2.90
CA LYS A 90 22.21 6.30 3.66
C LYS A 90 23.39 5.94 2.76
N ALA A 91 23.23 4.94 1.89
CA ALA A 91 24.26 4.54 0.94
C ALA A 91 24.63 5.68 -0.03
N GLU A 92 23.63 6.35 -0.61
CA GLU A 92 23.86 7.50 -1.51
C GLU A 92 24.59 8.66 -0.81
N LYS A 93 24.36 8.86 0.50
CA LYS A 93 25.08 9.86 1.28
C LYS A 93 26.53 9.47 1.54
N GLU A 94 26.83 8.19 1.78
CA GLU A 94 28.19 7.70 2.03
C GLU A 94 29.07 7.76 0.77
N GLU A 95 28.50 7.66 -0.43
CA GLU A 95 29.23 7.77 -1.71
C GLU A 95 29.55 9.22 -2.12
N MET A 96 28.93 10.23 -1.48
CA MET A 96 29.16 11.66 -1.76
C MET A 96 30.25 12.31 -0.89
N PHE A 97 30.83 11.59 0.07
CA PHE A 97 31.93 12.04 0.94
C PHE A 97 33.20 11.26 0.67
#